data_AF-A0A2N5GJ39-F1
#
_entry.id   AF-A0A2N5GJ39-F1
#
_cell.length_a   1.000
_cell.length_b   1.000
_cell.length_c   1.000
_cell.angle_alpha   90.00
_cell.angle_beta   90.00
_cell.angle_gamma   90.00
#
_symmetry.space_group_name_H-M   'P 1'
#
loop_
_entity.id
_entity.type
_entity.pdbx_description
1 polymer ?
#
loop_
_entity_poly.entity_id
_entity_poly.type
_entity_poly.pdbx_seq_one_letter_code
_entity_poly.pdbx_strand_id
1 'polypeptide(L)' 'MKEIEVIIDTEEIAEFFFHELLKRGYVPTNEELNEMADITFEYLVEKSIIDENTDID' A
#
# COMPACT_ATOMS: atom_id res chain seq x y z
N MET A 1 -19.63 -15.43 5.22
CA MET A 1 -19.02 -14.08 5.17
C MET A 1 -18.80 -13.77 3.70
N LYS A 2 -19.10 -12.56 3.22
CA LYS A 2 -18.75 -12.18 1.85
C LYS A 2 -17.28 -11.78 1.89
N GLU A 3 -16.41 -12.60 1.32
CA GLU A 3 -15.02 -12.24 1.05
C GLU A 3 -15.06 -11.20 -0.07
N ILE A 4 -14.49 -10.03 0.18
CA ILE A 4 -14.27 -9.02 -0.86
C ILE A 4 -12.86 -9.30 -1.36
N GLU A 5 -12.76 -9.66 -2.63
CA GLU A 5 -11.47 -9.78 -3.31
C GLU A 5 -10.94 -8.36 -3.53
N VAL A 6 -9.85 -8.03 -2.84
CA VAL A 6 -9.19 -6.72 -2.92
C VAL A 6 -7.86 -6.94 -3.61
N ILE A 7 -7.69 -6.32 -4.78
CA ILE A 7 -6.42 -6.26 -5.49
C ILE A 7 -5.79 -4.92 -5.10
N ILE A 8 -4.59 -4.96 -4.53
CA ILE A 8 -3.85 -3.79 -4.07
C ILE A 8 -2.46 -3.82 -4.70
N ASP A 9 -2.02 -2.67 -5.18
CA ASP A 9 -0.64 -2.42 -5.62
C ASP A 9 0.04 -1.42 -4.68
N THR A 10 1.35 -1.58 -4.51
CA THR A 10 2.26 -0.63 -3.86
C THR A 10 2.14 0.79 -4.45
N GLU A 11 1.96 0.94 -5.77
CA GLU A 11 1.76 2.26 -6.39
C GLU A 11 0.48 2.97 -5.89
N GLU A 12 -0.62 2.21 -5.74
CA GLU A 12 -1.89 2.75 -5.23
C GLU A 12 -1.76 3.16 -3.75
N ILE A 13 -1.04 2.37 -2.96
CA ILE A 13 -0.75 2.70 -1.56
C ILE A 13 0.07 3.99 -1.47
N ALA A 14 1.12 4.13 -2.29
CA ALA A 14 1.96 5.32 -2.33
C ALA A 14 1.14 6.58 -2.71
N GLU A 15 0.29 6.48 -3.74
CA GLU A 15 -0.58 7.57 -4.16
C GLU A 15 -1.61 7.95 -3.08
N PHE A 16 -2.16 6.96 -2.37
CA PHE A 16 -3.05 7.21 -1.24
C PHE A 16 -2.33 8.02 -0.14
N PHE A 17 -1.13 7.60 0.26
CA PHE A 17 -0.35 8.32 1.26
C PHE A 17 0.03 9.72 0.80
N PHE A 18 0.41 9.90 -0.46
CA PHE A 18 0.72 11.21 -1.01
C PHE A 18 -0.45 12.18 -0.80
N HIS A 19 -1.67 11.80 -1.24
CA HIS A 19 -2.84 12.64 -1.10
C HIS A 19 -3.21 12.92 0.36
N GLU A 20 -3.14 11.90 1.22
CA GLU A 20 -3.48 12.04 2.63
C GLU A 20 -2.45 12.89 3.40
N LEU A 21 -1.16 12.74 3.10
CA LEU A 21 -0.10 13.53 3.70
C LEU A 21 -0.16 14.99 3.24
N LEU A 22 -0.42 15.24 1.96
CA LEU A 22 -0.63 16.59 1.43
C LEU A 22 -1.80 17.31 2.11
N LYS A 23 -2.95 16.63 2.30
CA LYS A 23 -4.11 17.20 3.01
C LYS A 23 -3.78 17.58 4.45
N ARG A 24 -2.80 16.93 5.07
CA ARG A 24 -2.33 17.19 6.44
C ARG A 24 -1.17 18.20 6.50
N GLY A 25 -0.73 18.71 5.35
CA GLY A 25 0.33 19.71 5.25
C GLY A 25 1.75 19.15 5.21
N TYR A 26 1.91 17.84 5.01
CA TYR A 26 3.22 17.20 4.79
C TYR A 26 3.55 17.18 3.31
N VAL A 27 4.84 17.26 2.98
CA VAL A 27 5.36 17.12 1.62
C VAL A 27 6.34 15.94 1.63
N PRO A 28 5.85 14.70 1.50
CA PRO A 28 6.71 13.54 1.45
C PRO A 28 7.49 13.49 0.13
N THR A 29 8.68 12.92 0.18
CA THR A 29 9.46 12.56 -1.01
C THR A 29 8.93 11.26 -1.62
N ASN A 30 9.23 11.02 -2.90
CA ASN A 30 8.86 9.77 -3.56
C ASN A 30 9.50 8.54 -2.87
N GLU A 31 10.73 8.69 -2.36
CA GLU A 31 11.41 7.63 -1.62
C GLU A 31 10.64 7.28 -0.33
N GLU A 32 10.24 8.28 0.46
CA GLU A 32 9.42 8.05 1.66
C GLU A 32 8.07 7.41 1.33
N LEU A 33 7.42 7.80 0.23
CA LEU A 33 6.15 7.20 -0.18
C LEU A 33 6.30 5.73 -0.59
N ASN A 34 7.36 5.41 -1.32
CA ASN A 34 7.65 4.03 -1.75
C ASN A 34 7.94 3.14 -0.55
N GLU A 35 8.82 3.58 0.36
CA GLU A 35 9.13 2.85 1.59
C GLU A 35 7.87 2.66 2.46
N MET A 36 7.02 3.69 2.56
CA MET A 36 5.74 3.56 3.27
C MET A 36 4.78 2.56 2.60
N ALA A 37 4.75 2.52 1.27
CA ALA A 37 3.95 1.56 0.53
C ALA A 37 4.43 0.13 0.75
N ASP A 38 5.74 -0.11 0.66
CA ASP A 38 6.35 -1.42 0.89
C ASP A 38 6.07 -1.90 2.32
N ILE A 39 6.35 -1.06 3.33
CA ILE A 39 6.08 -1.38 4.75
C ILE A 39 4.60 -1.69 4.97
N THR A 40 3.69 -0.93 4.33
CA THR A 40 2.25 -1.14 4.48
C THR A 40 1.81 -2.44 3.82
N PHE A 41 2.33 -2.75 2.63
CA PHE A 41 2.05 -3.99 1.93
C PHE A 41 2.50 -5.20 2.75
N GLU A 42 3.75 -5.20 3.24
CA GLU A 42 4.28 -6.22 4.13
C GLU A 42 3.42 -6.40 5.38
N TYR A 43 2.98 -5.30 6.00
CA TYR A 43 2.10 -5.33 7.16
C TYR A 43 0.73 -5.97 6.84
N LEU A 44 0.15 -5.69 5.67
CA LEU A 44 -1.12 -6.30 5.25
C LEU A 44 -0.97 -7.80 4.99
N VAL A 45 0.16 -8.23 4.41
CA VAL A 45 0.51 -9.65 4.25
C VAL A 45 0.67 -10.32 5.61
N GLU A 46 1.42 -9.72 6.54
CA GLU A 46 1.62 -10.25 7.90
C GLU A 46 0.30 -10.41 8.67
N LYS A 47 -0.66 -9.52 8.43
CA LYS A 47 -2.01 -9.59 9.01
C LYS A 47 -2.94 -10.58 8.28
N SER A 48 -2.45 -11.27 7.26
CA SER A 48 -3.24 -12.17 6.40
C SER A 48 -4.48 -11.46 5.83
N ILE A 49 -4.36 -10.15 5.55
CA ILE A 49 -5.43 -9.34 4.94
C ILE A 49 -5.38 -9.49 3.42
N ILE A 50 -4.17 -9.52 2.86
CA ILE A 50 -3.89 -9.78 1.45
C ILE A 50 -2.97 -10.99 1.33
N ASP A 51 -3.02 -11.66 0.18
CA ASP A 51 -2.06 -12.70 -0.19
C ASP A 51 -1.13 -12.13 -1.26
N GLU A 52 0.17 -12.36 -1.11
CA GLU A 52 1.15 -11.90 -2.09
C GLU A 52 1.11 -12.85 -3.29
N ASN A 53 0.39 -12.47 -4.33
CA ASN A 53 0.38 -13.24 -5.58
C ASN A 53 1.70 -13.01 -6.34
N THR A 54 2.76 -13.73 -5.97
CA THR A 54 4.03 -13.77 -6.73
C THR A 54 3.96 -14.61 -8.01
N ASP A 55 2.76 -15.00 -8.46
CA ASP A 55 2.55 -15.75 -9.70
C ASP A 55 2.78 -14.84 -10.91
N ILE A 56 4.05 -14.50 -11.12
CA ILE A 56 4.60 -13.93 -12.35
C ILE A 56 4.97 -15.12 -13.22
N ASP A 57 4.15 -15.40 -14.25
CA ASP A 57 4.45 -16.36 -15.33
C ASP A 57 5.45 -15.74 -16.33
#